data_AF-A0AB36CU93-F1
#
_entry.id   AF-A0AB36CU93-F1
#
_cell.length_a   1.000
_cell.length_b   1.000
_cell.length_c   1.000
_cell.angle_alpha   90.00
_cell.angle_beta   90.00
_cell.angle_gamma   90.00
#
_symmetry.space_group_name_H-M   'P 1'
#
loop_
_entity.id
_entity.type
_entity.pdbx_description
1 polymer ?
#
loop_
_entity_poly.entity_id
_entity_poly.type
_entity_poly.pdbx_seq_one_letter_code
_entity_poly.pdbx_strand_id
1 'polypeptide(L)'
;MNNTVAGGTDGFSERHFGTNPLRAGLTGAPFVGCESQSGLFHFIPGLDPWGCVVPMEVFTGAPIFVDSLRVVVAVNDREFQIGDQVRVQWAAFGGSGGNYQSQPQSVQSFMPLHFVVPDYTARQFEGDRVEVIFVIERGGGAIPSASLLMTFAAALIQTGPVSIEGVSEGVLEIDPHPDGVVLTIPRIENLRTNNAIEMFWVSSANGGQGGAWRDYQRKLTVNPDSPLKFRIEPSVYQKHRGETVHLRCSLFLGSGMVPGIGYGMGHRGILEFKLI
;
A
#
# COMPACT_ATOMS: atom_id res chain seq x y z
N MET A 1 45.91 -0.60 -26.86
CA MET A 1 45.63 -1.43 -25.69
C MET A 1 44.50 -0.77 -24.91
N ASN A 2 43.36 -1.45 -24.91
CA ASN A 2 42.20 -1.40 -24.02
C ASN A 2 41.73 -0.04 -23.46
N ASN A 3 40.76 0.53 -24.19
CA ASN A 3 39.65 1.27 -23.59
C ASN A 3 38.67 0.26 -22.98
N THR A 4 38.42 0.35 -21.67
CA THR A 4 37.29 -0.32 -21.03
C THR A 4 36.49 0.74 -20.28
N VAL A 5 35.40 1.18 -20.90
CA VAL A 5 34.36 1.99 -20.27
C VAL A 5 33.51 1.03 -19.43
N ALA A 6 33.59 1.15 -18.11
CA ALA A 6 32.64 0.52 -17.21
C ALA A 6 31.35 1.35 -17.22
N GLY A 7 30.31 0.83 -17.89
CA GLY A 7 28.96 1.35 -17.78
C GLY A 7 28.44 1.09 -16.37
N GLY A 8 28.39 2.14 -15.56
CA GLY A 8 27.70 2.13 -14.29
C GLY A 8 26.20 1.98 -14.54
N THR A 9 25.62 0.87 -14.10
CA THR A 9 24.19 0.77 -13.87
C THR A 9 23.84 1.77 -12.77
N ASP A 10 23.13 2.84 -13.13
CA ASP A 10 22.46 3.72 -12.18
C ASP A 10 21.41 2.92 -11.41
N GLY A 11 21.85 2.22 -10.37
CA GLY A 11 21.02 1.67 -9.34
C GLY A 11 20.41 2.83 -8.57
N PHE A 12 19.12 3.07 -8.82
CA PHE A 12 18.35 4.07 -8.09
C PHE A 12 18.53 3.86 -6.59
N SER A 13 19.04 4.91 -5.94
CA SER A 13 19.33 4.99 -4.52
C SER A 13 18.19 4.45 -3.65
N GLU A 14 18.51 3.57 -2.70
CA GLU A 14 17.70 3.32 -1.51
C GLU A 14 17.54 4.64 -0.74
N ARG A 15 16.54 5.46 -1.10
CA ARG A 15 16.08 6.50 -0.20
C ARG A 15 15.40 5.79 0.97
N HIS A 16 16.07 5.80 2.11
CA HIS A 16 15.45 5.49 3.40
C HIS A 16 14.30 6.47 3.63
N PHE A 17 13.08 6.06 3.27
CA PHE A 17 11.87 6.79 3.62
C PHE A 17 11.43 6.36 5.01
N GLY A 18 11.60 7.24 5.99
CA GLY A 18 11.03 7.05 7.32
C GLY A 18 11.86 7.59 8.47
N THR A 19 12.30 8.85 8.43
CA THR A 19 12.68 9.56 9.65
C THR A 19 11.40 9.91 10.43
N ASN A 20 11.31 9.33 11.62
CA ASN A 20 10.45 9.67 12.77
C ASN A 20 9.74 11.06 12.67
N PRO A 21 8.40 11.16 12.65
CA PRO A 21 7.69 12.42 12.42
C PRO A 21 7.64 13.36 13.65
N LEU A 22 8.39 13.07 14.71
CA LEU A 22 8.38 13.87 15.94
C LEU A 22 9.23 15.14 15.78
N ARG A 23 8.75 16.13 15.00
CA ARG A 23 9.14 17.56 15.13
C ARG A 23 8.34 18.47 14.17
N ALA A 24 7.23 19.03 14.65
CA ALA A 24 6.75 20.37 14.31
C ALA A 24 5.68 20.81 15.33
N GLY A 25 5.63 22.11 15.66
CA GLY A 25 5.04 22.68 16.89
C GLY A 25 3.52 22.79 16.99
N LEU A 26 3.09 23.14 18.21
CA LEU A 26 1.79 23.65 18.70
C LEU A 26 0.53 23.11 18.00
N THR A 27 -0.08 22.10 18.65
CA THR A 27 -1.22 21.27 18.26
C THR A 27 -1.01 20.59 16.91
N GLY A 28 -0.03 19.68 16.87
CA GLY A 28 0.23 18.86 15.69
C GLY A 28 -1.04 18.16 15.22
N ALA A 29 -1.23 18.03 13.91
CA ALA A 29 -2.33 17.23 13.37
C ALA A 29 -2.22 15.79 13.89
N PRO A 30 -3.34 15.08 14.09
CA PRO A 30 -3.29 13.65 14.36
C PRO A 30 -2.59 12.93 13.21
N PHE A 31 -2.06 11.74 13.49
CA PHE A 31 -1.55 10.85 12.45
C PHE A 31 -2.25 9.50 12.50
N VAL A 32 -2.21 8.77 11.38
CA VAL A 32 -2.98 7.54 11.20
C VAL A 32 -2.10 6.38 10.79
N GLY A 33 -2.53 5.19 11.13
CA GLY A 33 -1.86 3.96 10.74
C GLY A 33 -2.63 2.73 11.13
N CYS A 34 -2.11 1.56 10.76
CA CYS A 34 -2.70 0.27 11.05
C CYS A 34 -1.89 -0.45 12.12
N GLU A 35 -2.51 -0.85 13.21
CA GLU A 35 -1.91 -1.73 14.19
C GLU A 35 -2.24 -3.19 13.84
N SER A 36 -1.22 -4.01 13.63
CA SER A 36 -1.40 -5.44 13.38
C SER A 36 -1.77 -6.18 14.67
N GLN A 37 -2.29 -7.41 14.55
CA GLN A 37 -2.53 -8.28 15.71
C GLN A 37 -1.28 -8.56 16.57
N SER A 38 -0.07 -8.43 16.00
CA SER A 38 1.17 -8.58 16.75
C SER A 38 1.58 -7.30 17.49
N GLY A 39 0.77 -6.24 17.45
CA GLY A 39 1.06 -4.92 18.03
C GLY A 39 2.04 -4.08 17.20
N LEU A 40 2.32 -4.47 15.95
CA LEU A 40 3.19 -3.66 15.08
C LEU A 40 2.35 -2.54 14.46
N PHE A 41 2.79 -1.30 14.67
CA PHE A 41 2.14 -0.13 14.09
C PHE A 41 2.75 0.23 12.74
N HIS A 42 1.92 0.22 11.70
CA HIS A 42 2.25 0.62 10.34
C HIS A 42 1.72 2.03 10.10
N PHE A 43 2.61 3.02 10.15
CA PHE A 43 2.27 4.40 9.85
C PHE A 43 1.84 4.58 8.38
N ILE A 44 0.75 5.31 8.16
CA ILE A 44 0.30 5.71 6.81
C ILE A 44 0.70 7.17 6.59
N PRO A 45 1.77 7.43 5.81
CA PRO A 45 2.23 8.78 5.58
C PRO A 45 1.30 9.56 4.64
N GLY A 46 1.23 10.87 4.85
CA GLY A 46 0.78 11.80 3.81
C GLY A 46 1.89 12.01 2.80
N LEU A 47 1.60 11.77 1.51
CA LEU A 47 2.59 11.90 0.44
C LEU A 47 2.06 12.77 -0.68
N ASP A 48 2.78 13.84 -1.01
CA ASP A 48 2.40 14.69 -2.12
C ASP A 48 2.46 13.95 -3.46
N PRO A 49 1.52 14.23 -4.40
CA PRO A 49 0.38 15.14 -4.26
C PRO A 49 -0.89 14.49 -3.65
N TRP A 50 -0.82 13.23 -3.25
CA TRP A 50 -1.99 12.42 -2.87
C TRP A 50 -2.47 12.63 -1.43
N GLY A 51 -1.64 13.20 -0.56
CA GLY A 51 -1.94 13.32 0.87
C GLY A 51 -1.95 11.95 1.56
N CYS A 52 -2.70 11.85 2.66
CA CYS A 52 -2.84 10.60 3.42
C CYS A 52 -3.96 9.74 2.82
N VAL A 53 -3.64 8.52 2.38
CA VAL A 53 -4.60 7.63 1.70
C VAL A 53 -4.71 6.32 2.46
N VAL A 54 -5.91 6.01 2.95
CA VAL A 54 -6.24 4.74 3.62
C VAL A 54 -6.94 3.82 2.63
N PRO A 55 -6.31 2.72 2.19
CA PRO A 55 -6.90 1.79 1.25
C PRO A 55 -7.97 0.91 1.92
N MET A 56 -9.13 0.71 1.28
CA MET A 56 -10.17 -0.20 1.81
C MET A 56 -9.68 -1.62 2.06
N GLU A 57 -8.64 -2.06 1.36
CA GLU A 57 -8.05 -3.39 1.52
C GLU A 57 -7.61 -3.67 2.96
N VAL A 58 -7.22 -2.64 3.72
CA VAL A 58 -6.90 -2.75 5.16
C VAL A 58 -8.05 -3.34 5.95
N PHE A 59 -9.29 -3.03 5.55
CA PHE A 59 -10.49 -3.48 6.24
C PHE A 59 -11.04 -4.78 5.69
N THR A 60 -10.49 -5.35 4.61
CA THR A 60 -11.07 -6.54 3.96
C THR A 60 -10.79 -7.86 4.70
N GLY A 61 -10.24 -7.80 5.92
CA GLY A 61 -10.15 -8.96 6.80
C GLY A 61 -8.96 -9.89 6.54
N ALA A 62 -7.84 -9.36 6.00
CA ALA A 62 -6.57 -10.05 6.15
C ALA A 62 -6.37 -10.34 7.65
N PRO A 63 -6.05 -11.59 8.08
CA PRO A 63 -6.10 -11.98 9.49
C PRO A 63 -5.29 -11.09 10.43
N ILE A 64 -4.30 -10.38 9.89
CA ILE A 64 -3.40 -9.50 10.63
C ILE A 64 -3.96 -8.10 10.92
N PHE A 65 -5.03 -7.67 10.23
CA PHE A 65 -5.60 -6.32 10.34
C PHE A 65 -7.13 -6.42 10.56
N VAL A 66 -7.55 -6.49 11.83
CA VAL A 66 -8.96 -6.44 12.27
C VAL A 66 -9.11 -5.29 13.24
N ASP A 67 -10.07 -4.38 12.99
CA ASP A 67 -10.22 -3.12 13.73
C ASP A 67 -8.87 -2.43 13.90
N SER A 68 -8.09 -2.38 12.81
CA SER A 68 -6.65 -2.10 12.87
C SER A 68 -6.32 -0.62 12.76
N LEU A 69 -7.24 0.19 12.21
CA LEU A 69 -6.99 1.61 12.02
C LEU A 69 -6.90 2.31 13.38
N ARG A 70 -5.85 3.10 13.54
CA ARG A 70 -5.64 3.98 14.67
C ARG A 70 -5.53 5.41 14.19
N VAL A 71 -6.15 6.30 14.96
CA VAL A 71 -5.75 7.70 15.02
C VAL A 71 -4.89 7.86 16.25
N VAL A 72 -3.67 8.36 16.08
CA VAL A 72 -2.72 8.55 17.16
C VAL A 72 -2.55 10.03 17.43
N VAL A 73 -2.71 10.40 18.70
CA VAL A 73 -2.52 11.76 19.21
C VAL A 73 -1.23 11.80 20.02
N ALA A 74 -0.27 12.60 19.56
CA ALA A 74 0.99 12.80 20.26
C ALA A 74 0.79 13.72 21.46
N VAL A 75 0.75 13.15 22.66
CA VAL A 75 0.60 13.89 23.92
C VAL A 75 1.95 14.47 24.36
N ASN A 76 1.95 15.71 24.84
CA ASN A 76 3.14 16.39 25.36
C ASN A 76 2.80 17.34 26.51
N ASP A 77 3.79 17.72 27.30
CA ASP A 77 3.64 18.56 28.50
C ASP A 77 3.41 20.05 28.22
N ARG A 78 3.55 20.49 26.96
CA ARG A 78 3.32 21.88 26.55
C ARG A 78 1.86 22.16 26.26
N GLU A 79 1.17 21.17 25.67
CA GLU A 79 -0.21 21.30 25.20
C GLU A 79 -1.20 20.60 26.12
N PHE A 80 -0.81 19.45 26.68
CA PHE A 80 -1.69 18.59 27.46
C PHE A 80 -1.39 18.67 28.96
N GLN A 81 -2.42 18.43 29.75
CA GLN A 81 -2.37 18.27 31.20
C GLN A 81 -2.89 16.89 31.57
N ILE A 82 -2.34 16.30 32.62
CA ILE A 82 -2.88 15.06 33.17
C ILE A 82 -4.33 15.31 33.61
N GLY A 83 -5.25 14.45 33.14
CA GLY A 83 -6.69 14.56 33.36
C GLY A 83 -7.48 15.19 32.21
N ASP A 84 -6.80 15.81 31.23
CA ASP A 84 -7.47 16.25 30.00
C ASP A 84 -8.19 15.07 29.34
N GLN A 85 -9.40 15.32 28.82
CA GLN A 85 -10.10 14.33 27.99
C GLN A 85 -9.85 14.65 26.53
N VAL A 86 -9.45 13.66 25.76
CA VAL A 86 -9.16 13.82 24.33
C VAL A 86 -10.10 12.94 23.55
N ARG A 87 -10.71 13.49 22.50
CA ARG A 87 -11.50 12.71 21.53
C ARG A 87 -11.05 13.02 20.12
N VAL A 88 -11.26 12.06 19.23
CA VAL A 88 -11.03 12.21 17.79
C VAL A 88 -12.37 12.47 17.12
N GLN A 89 -12.38 13.41 16.17
CA GLN A 89 -13.56 13.79 15.38
C GLN A 89 -13.22 13.79 13.91
N TRP A 90 -14.11 13.19 13.11
CA TRP A 90 -13.99 13.05 11.67
C TRP A 90 -15.18 13.68 10.98
N ALA A 91 -14.93 14.38 9.88
CA ALA A 91 -15.98 14.94 9.02
C ALA A 91 -15.68 14.65 7.55
N ALA A 92 -16.65 14.05 6.84
CA ALA A 92 -16.52 13.81 5.40
C ALA A 92 -16.72 15.11 4.60
N PHE A 93 -15.79 15.42 3.70
CA PHE A 93 -15.93 16.48 2.69
C PHE A 93 -16.70 15.93 1.49
N GLY A 94 -18.04 16.00 1.54
CA GLY A 94 -18.89 15.75 0.38
C GLY A 94 -19.25 14.28 0.11
N GLY A 95 -19.19 13.44 1.14
CA GLY A 95 -19.32 11.98 1.04
C GLY A 95 -20.46 11.35 1.85
N SER A 96 -20.65 10.02 1.72
CA SER A 96 -21.70 9.25 2.41
C SER A 96 -21.40 8.94 3.89
N GLY A 97 -20.14 9.02 4.32
CA GLY A 97 -19.69 8.60 5.64
C GLY A 97 -20.10 9.50 6.81
N GLY A 98 -20.64 10.69 6.54
CA GLY A 98 -21.13 11.61 7.57
C GLY A 98 -20.02 12.07 8.53
N ASN A 99 -20.27 11.95 9.83
CA ASN A 99 -19.33 12.33 10.89
C ASN A 99 -19.07 11.14 11.83
N TYR A 100 -17.84 11.05 12.34
CA TYR A 100 -17.49 10.09 13.40
C TYR A 100 -16.89 10.82 14.60
N GLN A 101 -17.18 10.32 15.80
CA GLN A 101 -16.56 10.77 17.03
C GLN A 101 -16.20 9.57 17.90
N SER A 102 -14.96 9.55 18.38
CA SER A 102 -14.52 8.51 19.32
C SER A 102 -15.09 8.73 20.73
N GLN A 103 -15.04 7.68 21.55
CA GLN A 103 -15.10 7.87 22.99
C GLN A 103 -13.88 8.70 23.46
N PRO A 104 -14.02 9.55 24.48
CA PRO A 104 -12.89 10.29 25.03
C PRO A 104 -11.92 9.34 25.75
N GLN A 105 -10.63 9.64 25.65
CA GLN A 105 -9.57 9.03 26.43
C GLN A 105 -8.93 10.08 27.34
N SER A 106 -8.66 9.69 28.59
CA SER A 106 -8.01 10.56 29.58
C SER A 106 -6.50 10.57 29.39
N VAL A 107 -5.88 11.74 29.44
CA VAL A 107 -4.42 11.88 29.50
C VAL A 107 -3.94 11.45 30.89
N GLN A 108 -3.38 10.25 30.97
CA GLN A 108 -2.81 9.71 32.23
C GLN A 108 -1.31 9.94 32.34
N SER A 109 -0.64 10.10 31.20
CA SER A 109 0.79 10.36 31.07
C SER A 109 1.05 11.06 29.73
N PHE A 110 2.28 11.50 29.47
CA PHE A 110 2.68 12.08 28.18
C PHE A 110 3.03 11.03 27.13
N MET A 111 2.37 9.86 27.19
CA MET A 111 2.44 8.84 26.15
C MET A 111 1.35 9.10 25.09
N PRO A 112 1.58 8.76 23.82
CA PRO A 112 0.57 8.93 22.78
C PRO A 112 -0.74 8.19 23.11
N LEU A 113 -1.86 8.80 22.73
CA LEU A 113 -3.17 8.17 22.81
C LEU A 113 -3.48 7.49 21.48
N HIS A 114 -4.03 6.27 21.55
CA HIS A 114 -4.37 5.45 20.40
C HIS A 114 -5.88 5.26 20.34
N PHE A 115 -6.54 5.89 19.38
CA PHE A 115 -7.98 5.76 19.16
C PHE A 115 -8.24 4.71 18.08
N VAL A 116 -8.86 3.60 18.47
CA VAL A 116 -9.33 2.57 17.54
C VAL A 116 -10.52 3.11 16.76
N VAL A 117 -10.44 3.00 15.43
CA VAL A 117 -11.60 3.23 14.56
C VAL A 117 -12.08 1.87 14.09
N PRO A 118 -13.30 1.44 14.47
CA PRO A 118 -13.82 0.15 14.04
C PRO A 118 -13.91 0.03 12.52
N ASP A 119 -13.66 -1.16 11.98
CA ASP A 119 -13.64 -1.38 10.53
C ASP A 119 -15.01 -1.06 9.90
N TYR A 120 -16.10 -1.41 10.60
CA TYR A 120 -17.46 -1.11 10.12
C TYR A 120 -17.72 0.40 10.02
N THR A 121 -17.09 1.21 10.88
CA THR A 121 -17.16 2.67 10.84
C THR A 121 -16.30 3.20 9.71
N ALA A 122 -15.05 2.77 9.61
CA ALA A 122 -14.11 3.24 8.58
C ALA A 122 -14.63 2.97 7.15
N ARG A 123 -15.24 1.80 6.92
CA ARG A 123 -15.81 1.44 5.61
C ARG A 123 -16.95 2.35 5.15
N GLN A 124 -17.65 3.05 6.05
CA GLN A 124 -18.72 3.99 5.65
C GLN A 124 -18.19 5.21 4.89
N PHE A 125 -16.90 5.50 5.04
CA PHE A 125 -16.21 6.58 4.36
C PHE A 125 -15.57 6.15 3.03
N GLU A 126 -15.83 4.94 2.52
CA GLU A 126 -15.25 4.49 1.25
C GLU A 126 -15.49 5.50 0.11
N GLY A 127 -14.41 5.94 -0.52
CA GLY A 127 -14.42 6.95 -1.59
C GLY A 127 -14.36 8.39 -1.09
N ASP A 128 -14.55 8.63 0.21
CA ASP A 128 -14.65 9.96 0.78
C ASP A 128 -13.27 10.56 1.11
N ARG A 129 -13.23 11.90 1.08
CA ARG A 129 -12.19 12.68 1.74
C ARG A 129 -12.69 13.08 3.12
N VAL A 130 -11.87 12.89 4.15
CA VAL A 130 -12.22 13.09 5.55
C VAL A 130 -11.24 14.07 6.20
N GLU A 131 -11.78 15.04 6.94
CA GLU A 131 -11.03 15.81 7.92
C GLU A 131 -10.95 15.02 9.22
N VAL A 132 -9.75 14.89 9.78
CA VAL A 132 -9.54 14.28 11.09
C VAL A 132 -8.88 15.31 12.00
N ILE A 133 -9.55 15.60 13.12
CA ILE A 133 -9.02 16.41 14.22
C ILE A 133 -9.08 15.63 15.53
N PHE A 134 -8.33 16.07 16.52
CA PHE A 134 -8.64 15.76 17.91
C PHE A 134 -9.03 17.03 18.67
N VAL A 135 -9.76 16.85 19.76
CA VAL A 135 -10.20 17.93 20.64
C VAL A 135 -9.75 17.59 22.06
N ILE A 136 -9.03 18.52 22.68
CA ILE A 136 -8.68 18.48 24.10
C ILE A 136 -9.79 19.19 24.88
N GLU A 137 -10.43 18.47 25.79
CA GLU A 137 -11.44 19.01 26.70
C GLU A 137 -10.81 19.26 28.07
N ARG A 138 -10.83 20.53 28.50
CA ARG A 138 -10.22 20.99 29.75
C ARG A 138 -11.12 22.01 30.43
N GLY A 139 -11.53 21.73 31.66
CA GLY A 139 -12.29 22.68 32.49
C GLY A 139 -13.58 23.19 31.81
N GLY A 140 -14.23 22.37 31.00
CA GLY A 140 -15.42 22.73 30.22
C GLY A 140 -15.14 23.47 28.90
N GLY A 141 -13.87 23.79 28.60
CA GLY A 141 -13.44 24.30 27.30
C GLY A 141 -13.04 23.17 26.35
N ALA A 142 -13.04 23.48 25.05
CA ALA A 142 -12.61 22.58 23.97
C ALA A 142 -11.52 23.26 23.13
N ILE A 143 -10.39 22.59 22.96
CA ILE A 143 -9.23 23.07 22.19
C ILE A 143 -9.02 22.11 21.01
N PRO A 144 -9.39 22.50 19.78
CA PRO A 144 -9.21 21.65 18.60
C PRO A 144 -7.75 21.63 18.12
N SER A 145 -7.35 20.53 17.50
CA SER A 145 -6.06 20.38 16.82
C SER A 145 -6.05 21.01 15.43
N ALA A 146 -4.88 21.05 14.80
CA ALA A 146 -4.80 21.15 13.35
C ALA A 146 -5.46 19.93 12.66
N SER A 147 -5.91 20.13 11.42
CA SER A 147 -6.59 19.11 10.62
C SER A 147 -5.62 18.22 9.86
N LEU A 148 -5.85 16.91 9.92
CA LEU A 148 -5.33 15.94 8.95
C LEU A 148 -6.38 15.74 7.85
N LEU A 149 -6.00 15.94 6.59
CA LEU A 149 -6.83 15.59 5.44
C LEU A 149 -6.45 14.21 4.95
N MET A 150 -7.44 13.32 4.89
CA MET A 150 -7.26 11.91 4.55
C MET A 150 -8.27 11.50 3.48
N THR A 151 -7.91 10.54 2.63
CA THR A 151 -8.83 9.92 1.67
C THR A 151 -8.98 8.44 2.00
N PHE A 152 -10.22 7.99 2.13
CA PHE A 152 -10.56 6.58 2.18
C PHE A 152 -10.75 6.09 0.75
N ALA A 153 -9.76 5.36 0.25
CA ALA A 153 -9.77 4.97 -1.15
C ALA A 153 -10.62 3.74 -1.37
N ALA A 154 -11.48 3.78 -2.40
CA ALA A 154 -12.33 2.66 -2.79
C ALA A 154 -11.54 1.37 -3.04
N ALA A 155 -12.20 0.24 -2.75
CA ALA A 155 -11.63 -1.08 -2.90
C ALA A 155 -11.28 -1.37 -4.36
N LEU A 156 -10.13 -2.01 -4.57
CA LEU A 156 -9.65 -2.42 -5.88
C LEU A 156 -10.48 -3.59 -6.41
N ILE A 157 -10.94 -3.46 -7.65
CA ILE A 157 -11.72 -4.50 -8.33
C ILE A 157 -10.94 -4.98 -9.55
N GLN A 158 -10.53 -6.24 -9.53
CA GLN A 158 -9.89 -6.87 -10.69
C GLN A 158 -10.92 -7.17 -11.76
N THR A 159 -10.72 -6.69 -12.98
CA THR A 159 -11.66 -6.96 -14.08
C THR A 159 -11.36 -8.24 -14.85
N GLY A 160 -10.21 -8.87 -14.63
CA GLY A 160 -9.83 -10.11 -15.31
C GLY A 160 -8.50 -10.70 -14.83
N PRO A 161 -8.11 -11.89 -15.34
CA PRO A 161 -6.84 -12.51 -15.05
C PRO A 161 -5.69 -11.86 -15.83
N VAL A 162 -4.48 -11.94 -15.28
CA VAL A 162 -3.25 -11.59 -15.99
C VAL A 162 -3.00 -12.56 -17.16
N SER A 163 -2.37 -12.07 -18.22
CA SER A 163 -2.01 -12.88 -19.38
C SER A 163 -0.66 -12.48 -19.96
N ILE A 164 0.04 -13.41 -20.58
CA ILE A 164 1.27 -13.14 -21.33
C ILE A 164 0.99 -13.45 -22.80
N GLU A 165 1.36 -12.52 -23.68
CA GLU A 165 1.34 -12.76 -25.12
C GLU A 165 2.17 -14.01 -25.49
N GLY A 166 1.57 -14.91 -26.26
CA GLY A 166 2.22 -16.16 -26.68
C GLY A 166 2.01 -17.34 -25.73
N VAL A 167 1.52 -17.12 -24.50
CA VAL A 167 1.12 -18.22 -23.63
C VAL A 167 -0.21 -18.80 -24.11
N SER A 168 -0.20 -20.04 -24.58
CA SER A 168 -1.39 -20.79 -24.99
C SER A 168 -1.33 -22.20 -24.42
N GLU A 169 -2.46 -22.71 -23.92
CA GLU A 169 -2.55 -24.05 -23.31
C GLU A 169 -1.45 -24.34 -22.26
N GLY A 170 -1.08 -23.31 -21.49
CA GLY A 170 -0.05 -23.42 -20.44
C GLY A 170 1.39 -23.50 -20.95
N VAL A 171 1.65 -23.05 -22.18
CA VAL A 171 2.97 -23.12 -22.82
C VAL A 171 3.32 -21.79 -23.48
N LEU A 172 4.58 -21.37 -23.33
CA LEU A 172 5.19 -20.29 -24.10
C LEU A 172 6.29 -20.85 -25.00
N GLU A 173 6.07 -20.80 -26.32
CA GLU A 173 7.11 -21.06 -27.31
C GLU A 173 8.07 -19.86 -27.34
N ILE A 174 9.35 -20.07 -27.04
CA ILE A 174 10.32 -18.97 -26.87
C ILE A 174 10.69 -18.33 -28.22
N ASP A 175 10.86 -19.15 -29.26
CA ASP A 175 11.47 -18.74 -30.52
C ASP A 175 10.63 -17.73 -31.33
N PRO A 176 9.28 -17.77 -31.32
CA PRO A 176 8.43 -16.74 -31.93
C PRO A 176 8.53 -15.35 -31.28
N HIS A 177 9.19 -15.20 -30.14
CA HIS A 177 9.27 -13.94 -29.38
C HIS A 177 10.73 -13.46 -29.22
N PRO A 178 11.45 -13.16 -30.32
CA PRO A 178 12.86 -12.75 -30.27
C PRO A 178 13.07 -11.41 -29.58
N ASP A 179 12.04 -10.55 -29.56
CA ASP A 179 12.11 -9.25 -28.90
C ASP A 179 11.48 -9.24 -27.50
N GLY A 180 10.95 -10.37 -27.03
CA GLY A 180 10.34 -10.51 -25.71
C GLY A 180 8.82 -10.65 -25.78
N VAL A 181 8.20 -10.84 -24.62
CA VAL A 181 6.74 -11.01 -24.48
C VAL A 181 6.14 -9.90 -23.64
N VAL A 182 4.84 -9.65 -23.80
CA VAL A 182 4.12 -8.65 -23.02
C VAL A 182 3.21 -9.34 -22.00
N LEU A 183 3.48 -9.12 -20.72
CA LEU A 183 2.52 -9.37 -19.65
C LEU A 183 1.50 -8.24 -19.64
N THR A 184 0.23 -8.61 -19.71
CA THR A 184 -0.91 -7.71 -19.56
C THR A 184 -1.61 -8.02 -18.24
N ILE A 185 -1.69 -7.00 -17.39
CA ILE A 185 -2.62 -6.98 -16.28
C ILE A 185 -3.85 -6.19 -16.77
N PRO A 186 -5.06 -6.79 -16.79
CA PRO A 186 -6.28 -6.07 -17.12
C PRO A 186 -6.45 -4.82 -16.25
N ARG A 187 -7.31 -3.91 -16.70
CA ARG A 187 -7.67 -2.74 -15.88
C ARG A 187 -8.08 -3.20 -14.48
N ILE A 188 -7.66 -2.45 -13.47
CA ILE A 188 -8.10 -2.66 -12.09
C ILE A 188 -8.93 -1.43 -11.75
N GLU A 189 -10.22 -1.61 -11.47
CA GLU A 189 -11.05 -0.48 -11.08
C GLU A 189 -10.58 0.07 -9.74
N ASN A 190 -10.72 1.38 -9.57
CA ASN A 190 -10.24 2.14 -8.41
C ASN A 190 -8.72 2.09 -8.18
N LEU A 191 -7.95 1.62 -9.17
CA LEU A 191 -6.49 1.69 -9.13
C LEU A 191 -6.05 3.16 -9.08
N ARG A 192 -5.02 3.45 -8.30
CA ARG A 192 -4.56 4.82 -8.05
C ARG A 192 -3.13 5.00 -8.53
N THR A 193 -2.78 6.23 -8.89
CA THR A 193 -1.42 6.58 -9.30
C THR A 193 -0.40 6.51 -8.16
N ASN A 194 -0.87 6.46 -6.91
CA ASN A 194 -0.04 6.19 -5.76
C ASN A 194 0.20 4.69 -5.51
N ASN A 195 -0.32 3.77 -6.32
CA ASN A 195 -0.01 2.34 -6.17
C ASN A 195 1.29 1.96 -6.88
N ALA A 196 1.89 0.84 -6.45
CA ALA A 196 2.98 0.20 -7.17
C ALA A 196 2.65 -1.28 -7.42
N ILE A 197 2.98 -1.78 -8.60
CA ILE A 197 2.81 -3.19 -8.96
C ILE A 197 4.16 -3.87 -8.85
N GLU A 198 4.17 -5.06 -8.29
CA GLU A 198 5.31 -5.98 -8.32
C GLU A 198 4.94 -7.28 -9.00
N MET A 199 5.78 -7.68 -9.94
CA MET A 199 5.74 -8.96 -10.60
C MET A 199 6.86 -9.82 -10.04
N PHE A 200 6.50 -10.98 -9.54
CA PHE A 200 7.42 -11.96 -9.00
C PHE A 200 7.38 -13.22 -9.85
N TRP A 201 8.53 -13.55 -10.42
CA TRP A 201 8.71 -14.75 -11.23
C TRP A 201 9.42 -15.81 -10.42
N VAL A 202 8.93 -17.05 -10.47
CA VAL A 202 9.61 -18.19 -9.90
C VAL A 202 9.59 -19.31 -10.94
N SER A 203 10.75 -19.70 -11.46
CA SER A 203 10.81 -20.97 -12.17
C SER A 203 11.02 -22.13 -11.21
N SER A 204 10.60 -23.31 -11.63
CA SER A 204 11.15 -24.52 -11.05
C SER A 204 11.52 -25.51 -12.12
N ALA A 205 12.76 -25.99 -12.03
CA ALA A 205 13.22 -27.15 -12.78
C ALA A 205 12.39 -28.42 -12.46
N ASN A 206 11.70 -28.49 -11.30
CA ASN A 206 10.96 -29.66 -10.81
C ASN A 206 9.63 -29.33 -10.09
N GLY A 207 8.91 -28.25 -10.47
CA GLY A 207 7.60 -27.95 -9.87
C GLY A 207 7.60 -27.50 -8.40
N GLY A 208 8.67 -26.90 -7.90
CA GLY A 208 8.62 -26.00 -6.74
C GLY A 208 9.80 -26.01 -5.78
N GLN A 209 10.77 -26.94 -5.87
CA GLN A 209 11.87 -27.00 -4.90
C GLN A 209 13.22 -27.36 -5.54
N GLY A 210 14.14 -26.38 -5.54
CA GLY A 210 15.54 -26.57 -5.94
C GLY A 210 15.99 -25.56 -6.99
N GLY A 211 16.65 -24.48 -6.57
CA GLY A 211 17.42 -23.60 -7.47
C GLY A 211 16.63 -22.65 -8.37
N ALA A 212 15.37 -22.35 -8.03
CA ALA A 212 14.46 -21.48 -8.79
C ALA A 212 15.09 -20.13 -9.22
N TRP A 213 15.00 -19.80 -10.51
CA TRP A 213 15.19 -18.42 -10.95
C TRP A 213 14.10 -17.54 -10.33
N ARG A 214 14.52 -16.38 -9.83
CA ARG A 214 13.65 -15.37 -9.27
C ARG A 214 13.94 -14.04 -9.93
N ASP A 215 12.89 -13.38 -10.40
CA ASP A 215 12.96 -12.01 -10.89
C ASP A 215 11.88 -11.16 -10.26
N TYR A 216 12.24 -9.90 -10.00
CA TYR A 216 11.35 -8.91 -9.40
C TYR A 216 11.33 -7.69 -10.28
N GLN A 217 10.14 -7.34 -10.76
CA GLN A 217 9.94 -6.10 -11.49
C GLN A 217 8.90 -5.27 -10.78
N ARG A 218 9.25 -4.04 -10.41
CA ARG A 218 8.35 -3.11 -9.73
C ARG A 218 8.15 -1.86 -10.55
N LYS A 219 6.90 -1.42 -10.73
CA LYS A 219 6.58 -0.14 -11.39
C LYS A 219 5.48 0.60 -10.65
N LEU A 220 5.61 1.93 -10.59
CA LEU A 220 4.53 2.80 -10.16
C LEU A 220 3.39 2.79 -11.19
N THR A 221 2.16 2.89 -10.70
CA THR A 221 1.00 3.04 -11.56
C THR A 221 0.96 4.46 -12.12
N VAL A 222 1.18 4.62 -13.42
CA VAL A 222 1.13 5.94 -14.08
C VAL A 222 -0.17 6.20 -14.84
N ASN A 223 -0.86 5.14 -15.26
CA ASN A 223 -2.12 5.21 -15.99
C ASN A 223 -3.11 4.17 -15.43
N PRO A 224 -3.85 4.51 -14.36
CA PRO A 224 -4.72 3.55 -13.67
C PRO A 224 -5.95 3.12 -14.48
N ASP A 225 -6.36 3.91 -15.48
CA ASP A 225 -7.56 3.66 -16.26
C ASP A 225 -7.35 2.73 -17.45
N SER A 226 -6.12 2.25 -17.66
CA SER A 226 -5.77 1.35 -18.77
C SER A 226 -5.22 0.02 -18.25
N PRO A 227 -5.29 -1.05 -19.06
CA PRO A 227 -4.52 -2.26 -18.79
C PRO A 227 -3.04 -1.93 -18.65
N LEU A 228 -2.38 -2.55 -17.67
CA LEU A 228 -0.97 -2.34 -17.42
C LEU A 228 -0.19 -3.36 -18.23
N LYS A 229 0.78 -2.88 -18.99
CA LYS A 229 1.58 -3.70 -19.90
C LYS A 229 3.04 -3.66 -19.51
N PHE A 230 3.64 -4.84 -19.41
CA PHE A 230 5.03 -5.01 -19.04
C PHE A 230 5.70 -5.86 -20.11
N ARG A 231 6.65 -5.25 -20.82
CA ARG A 231 7.55 -6.00 -21.69
C ARG A 231 8.53 -6.77 -20.83
N ILE A 232 8.65 -8.05 -21.10
CA ILE A 232 9.59 -8.96 -20.49
C ILE A 232 10.64 -9.27 -21.54
N GLU A 233 11.88 -8.85 -21.27
CA GLU A 233 12.98 -9.06 -22.20
C GLU A 233 13.31 -10.56 -22.34
N PRO A 234 13.70 -11.02 -23.54
CA PRO A 234 14.00 -12.44 -23.76
C PRO A 234 15.08 -13.00 -22.82
N SER A 235 16.07 -12.19 -22.45
CA SER A 235 17.14 -12.57 -21.52
C SER A 235 16.64 -13.01 -20.14
N VAL A 236 15.40 -12.66 -19.80
CA VAL A 236 14.74 -13.03 -18.55
C VAL A 236 14.35 -14.51 -18.53
N TYR A 237 13.82 -15.05 -19.65
CA TYR A 237 13.25 -16.40 -19.71
C TYR A 237 13.96 -17.37 -20.67
N GLN A 238 14.71 -16.90 -21.66
CA GLN A 238 15.32 -17.75 -22.70
C GLN A 238 16.24 -18.84 -22.14
N LYS A 239 17.03 -18.52 -21.11
CA LYS A 239 17.96 -19.47 -20.47
C LYS A 239 17.26 -20.57 -19.65
N HIS A 240 15.95 -20.45 -19.46
CA HIS A 240 15.10 -21.34 -18.65
C HIS A 240 14.22 -22.25 -19.50
N ARG A 241 14.57 -22.48 -20.77
CA ARG A 241 13.85 -23.41 -21.64
C ARG A 241 13.72 -24.78 -20.98
N GLY A 242 12.50 -25.34 -21.01
CA GLY A 242 12.14 -26.61 -20.38
C GLY A 242 11.58 -26.46 -18.96
N GLU A 243 11.76 -25.32 -18.30
CA GLU A 243 11.27 -25.08 -16.94
C GLU A 243 9.79 -24.65 -16.92
N THR A 244 9.12 -24.94 -15.81
CA THR A 244 7.80 -24.37 -15.51
C THR A 244 7.98 -23.06 -14.74
N VAL A 245 7.28 -22.03 -15.19
CA VAL A 245 7.29 -20.69 -14.61
C VAL A 245 5.98 -20.46 -13.86
N HIS A 246 6.09 -19.99 -12.62
CA HIS A 246 5.00 -19.47 -11.82
C HIS A 246 5.18 -17.95 -11.67
N LEU A 247 4.33 -17.19 -12.35
CA LEU A 247 4.26 -15.75 -12.22
C LEU A 247 3.23 -15.39 -11.14
N ARG A 248 3.60 -14.46 -10.26
CA ARG A 248 2.69 -13.85 -9.28
C ARG A 248 2.78 -12.33 -9.35
N CYS A 249 1.66 -11.69 -9.58
CA CYS A 249 1.51 -10.24 -9.49
C CYS A 249 0.95 -9.85 -8.11
N SER A 250 1.51 -8.80 -7.52
CA SER A 250 1.02 -8.19 -6.27
C SER A 250 1.01 -6.67 -6.39
N LEU A 251 0.14 -6.02 -5.63
CA LEU A 251 0.01 -4.57 -5.60
C LEU A 251 0.42 -4.04 -4.23
N PHE A 252 1.30 -3.06 -4.17
CA PHE A 252 1.57 -2.27 -2.98
C PHE A 252 0.61 -1.08 -2.93
N LEU A 253 0.03 -0.87 -1.75
CA LEU A 253 -0.98 0.14 -1.53
C LEU A 253 -0.32 1.42 -0.98
N GLY A 254 -0.43 2.53 -1.72
CA GLY A 254 0.15 3.83 -1.35
C GLY A 254 1.56 4.10 -1.88
N SER A 255 1.87 5.37 -2.11
CA SER A 255 3.05 5.82 -2.89
C SER A 255 4.37 5.69 -2.13
N GLY A 256 4.31 5.39 -0.83
CA GLY A 256 5.46 5.15 0.03
C GLY A 256 5.77 3.68 0.25
N MET A 257 5.02 2.77 -0.37
CA MET A 257 5.12 1.33 -0.12
C MET A 257 5.14 1.05 1.40
N VAL A 258 4.09 1.46 2.13
CA VAL A 258 3.99 1.19 3.57
C VAL A 258 4.35 -0.29 3.77
N PRO A 259 5.50 -0.60 4.42
CA PRO A 259 6.00 -1.96 4.41
C PRO A 259 4.96 -2.87 5.08
N GLY A 260 4.38 -3.78 4.29
CA GLY A 260 3.43 -4.78 4.78
C GLY A 260 1.96 -4.60 4.39
N ILE A 261 1.56 -3.51 3.72
CA ILE A 261 0.18 -3.38 3.21
C ILE A 261 0.16 -3.62 1.70
N GLY A 262 -0.14 -4.86 1.33
CA GLY A 262 -0.23 -5.31 -0.06
C GLY A 262 -1.63 -5.84 -0.40
N TYR A 263 -2.05 -5.62 -1.64
CA TYR A 263 -3.19 -6.28 -2.24
C TYR A 263 -2.70 -7.51 -3.02
N GLY A 264 -3.05 -8.69 -2.49
CA GLY A 264 -2.84 -9.96 -3.16
C GLY A 264 -3.84 -10.09 -4.29
N MET A 265 -3.35 -10.17 -5.53
CA MET A 265 -4.20 -10.30 -6.71
C MET A 265 -4.90 -11.68 -6.85
N GLY A 266 -4.78 -12.54 -5.85
CA GLY A 266 -5.40 -13.87 -5.81
C GLY A 266 -5.07 -14.73 -7.05
N HIS A 267 -5.99 -15.63 -7.41
CA HIS A 267 -5.88 -16.49 -8.59
C HIS A 267 -5.79 -15.71 -9.90
N ARG A 268 -6.32 -14.48 -9.96
CA ARG A 268 -6.28 -13.63 -11.16
C ARG A 268 -4.91 -12.99 -11.39
N GLY A 269 -4.07 -12.92 -10.37
CA GLY A 269 -2.69 -12.43 -10.47
C GLY A 269 -1.66 -13.52 -10.69
N ILE A 270 -2.08 -14.77 -10.91
CA ILE A 270 -1.18 -15.91 -11.03
C ILE A 270 -1.27 -16.48 -12.44
N LEU A 271 -0.13 -16.82 -13.01
CA LEU A 271 -0.02 -17.56 -14.27
C LEU A 271 1.02 -18.67 -14.09
N GLU A 272 0.69 -19.87 -14.59
CA GLU A 272 1.61 -20.99 -14.65
C GLU A 272 1.74 -21.45 -16.10
N PHE A 273 2.96 -21.58 -16.60
CA PHE A 273 3.22 -22.03 -17.96
C PHE A 273 4.61 -22.63 -18.10
N LYS A 274 4.78 -23.49 -19.11
CA LYS A 274 6.05 -24.10 -19.46
C LYS A 274 6.75 -23.32 -20.57
N LEU A 275 8.05 -23.15 -20.44
CA LEU A 275 8.91 -22.58 -21.47
C LEU A 275 9.36 -23.68 -22.44
N ILE A 276 9.07 -23.56 -23.74
CA ILE A 276 9.53 -24.53 -24.75
C ILE A 276 10.31 -23.89 -25.89
#